data_AF-A0A6V8Q5N5-F1
#
_entry.id   AF-A0A6V8Q5N5-F1
#
_cell.length_a   1.000
_cell.length_b   1.000
_cell.length_c   1.000
_cell.angle_alpha   90.00
_cell.angle_beta   90.00
_cell.angle_gamma   90.00
#
_symmetry.space_group_name_H-M   'P 1'
#
loop_
_entity.id
_entity.type
_entity.pdbx_description
1 polymer ?
#
loop_
_entity_poly.entity_id
_entity_poly.type
_entity_poly.pdbx_seq_one_letter_code
_entity_poly.pdbx_strand_id
1 'polypeptide(L)'
;MKVQVEAEEAEIIVRVDRGDLLEVLQRLKEESRISFDLLLDMVGLDLGKELEMMYYLCASEPWQILVIKVPLPAEGGTVPSIASLFKGADWYEREIHEMLGIQFSGRKEIERLFTSEQQEGFPLRKDFRG
;
A
#
# COMPACT_ATOMS: atom_id res chain seq x y z
N MET A 1 -26.05 -26.82 4.36
CA MET A 1 -26.14 -25.61 3.52
C MET A 1 -25.06 -25.74 2.45
N LYS A 2 -25.41 -25.84 1.16
CA LYS A 2 -24.42 -25.82 0.07
C LYS A 2 -24.35 -24.38 -0.45
N VAL A 3 -23.21 -23.74 -0.29
CA VAL A 3 -22.90 -22.43 -0.87
C VAL A 3 -21.99 -22.68 -2.06
N GLN A 4 -22.31 -22.10 -3.21
CA GLN A 4 -21.41 -22.00 -4.37
C GLN A 4 -21.20 -20.52 -4.65
N VAL A 5 -19.94 -20.13 -4.78
CA VAL A 5 -19.49 -18.79 -5.12
C VAL A 5 -18.62 -18.93 -6.37
N GLU A 6 -18.94 -18.16 -7.40
CA GLU A 6 -18.09 -17.99 -8.57
C GLU A 6 -17.85 -16.48 -8.75
N ALA A 7 -16.61 -16.11 -9.00
CA ALA A 7 -16.21 -14.74 -9.31
C ALA A 7 -15.06 -14.81 -10.33
N GLU A 8 -15.22 -14.08 -11.44
CA GLU A 8 -14.12 -13.73 -12.34
C GLU A 8 -14.33 -12.29 -12.80
N GLU A 9 -13.51 -11.38 -12.29
CA GLU A 9 -13.21 -10.12 -12.96
C GLU A 9 -11.71 -9.86 -12.88
N ALA A 10 -11.13 -9.39 -13.98
CA ALA A 10 -9.72 -9.06 -14.05
C ALA A 10 -9.44 -7.83 -13.17
N GLU A 11 -8.49 -7.95 -12.23
CA GLU A 11 -7.98 -6.79 -11.51
C GLU A 11 -7.38 -5.80 -12.51
N ILE A 12 -7.82 -4.54 -12.46
CA ILE A 12 -7.11 -3.48 -13.18
C ILE A 12 -5.86 -3.17 -12.36
N ILE A 13 -4.70 -3.40 -12.94
CA ILE A 13 -3.41 -3.14 -12.30
C ILE A 13 -2.71 -2.01 -13.05
N VAL A 14 -2.31 -0.98 -12.31
CA VAL A 14 -1.53 0.14 -12.84
C VAL A 14 -0.22 0.24 -12.09
N ARG A 15 0.89 0.31 -12.84
CA ARG A 15 2.22 0.58 -12.28
C ARG A 15 2.47 2.08 -12.29
N VAL A 16 2.90 2.61 -11.15
CA VAL A 16 3.11 4.04 -10.94
C VAL A 16 4.47 4.23 -10.28
N ASP A 17 5.24 5.22 -10.76
CA ASP A 17 6.48 5.63 -10.11
C ASP A 17 6.18 6.31 -8.76
N ARG A 18 7.01 6.06 -7.76
CA ARG A 18 6.80 6.60 -6.40
C ARG A 18 6.68 8.14 -6.34
N GLY A 19 7.27 8.85 -7.31
CA GLY A 19 7.21 10.31 -7.42
C GLY A 19 5.84 10.82 -7.83
N ASP A 20 5.09 10.03 -8.60
CA ASP A 20 3.79 10.40 -9.15
C ASP A 20 2.62 9.84 -8.33
N LEU A 21 2.91 8.97 -7.36
CA LEU A 21 1.91 8.23 -6.58
C LEU A 21 0.83 9.14 -5.98
N LEU A 22 1.23 10.20 -5.27
CA LEU A 22 0.26 11.06 -4.56
C LEU A 22 -0.66 11.79 -5.54
N GLU A 23 -0.11 12.31 -6.64
CA GLU A 23 -0.89 12.97 -7.68
C GLU A 23 -1.86 11.96 -8.32
N VAL A 24 -1.38 10.79 -8.72
CA VAL A 24 -2.23 9.75 -9.33
C VAL A 24 -3.37 9.36 -8.42
N LEU A 25 -3.11 9.12 -7.12
CA LEU A 25 -4.14 8.77 -6.15
C LEU A 25 -5.14 9.90 -5.93
N GLN A 26 -4.68 11.15 -5.87
CA GLN A 26 -5.58 12.29 -5.75
C GLN A 26 -6.51 12.38 -6.96
N ARG A 27 -5.97 12.24 -8.18
CA ARG A 27 -6.76 12.32 -9.42
C ARG A 27 -7.73 11.15 -9.55
N LEU A 28 -7.34 9.93 -9.16
CA LEU A 28 -8.22 8.76 -9.12
C LEU A 28 -9.34 8.91 -8.08
N LYS A 29 -9.12 9.68 -7.01
CA LYS A 29 -10.13 9.92 -5.99
C LYS A 29 -11.06 11.09 -6.34
N GLU A 30 -10.54 12.16 -6.95
CA GLU A 30 -11.24 13.45 -7.03
C GLU A 30 -11.58 13.88 -8.46
N GLU A 31 -10.84 13.45 -9.47
CA GLU A 31 -10.92 13.98 -10.85
C GLU A 31 -11.36 12.94 -11.89
N SER A 32 -11.23 11.65 -11.59
CA SER A 32 -11.58 10.59 -12.54
C SER A 32 -13.09 10.45 -12.71
N ARG A 33 -13.49 9.95 -13.89
CA ARG A 33 -14.90 9.72 -14.22
C ARG A 33 -15.57 8.69 -13.29
N ILE A 34 -14.78 7.76 -12.78
CA ILE A 34 -15.13 6.82 -11.72
C ILE A 34 -14.21 7.14 -10.55
N SER A 35 -14.78 7.56 -9.43
CA SER A 35 -14.03 7.94 -8.24
C SER A 35 -13.65 6.70 -7.43
N PHE A 36 -12.35 6.47 -7.26
CA PHE A 36 -11.80 5.44 -6.38
C PHE A 36 -11.71 5.98 -4.95
N ASP A 37 -12.86 6.02 -4.28
CA ASP A 37 -13.08 6.70 -3.01
C ASP A 37 -12.71 5.88 -1.77
N LEU A 38 -12.62 4.55 -1.91
CA LEU A 38 -12.33 3.62 -0.83
C LEU A 38 -10.90 3.05 -0.96
N LEU A 39 -10.15 3.12 0.14
CA LEU A 39 -8.93 2.34 0.31
C LEU A 39 -9.31 1.01 0.97
N LEU A 40 -9.19 -0.09 0.23
CA LEU A 40 -9.47 -1.43 0.73
C LEU A 40 -8.30 -1.99 1.53
N ASP A 41 -7.08 -1.83 1.01
CA ASP A 41 -5.87 -2.39 1.61
C ASP A 41 -4.61 -1.70 1.10
N MET A 42 -3.53 -1.81 1.87
CA MET A 42 -2.17 -1.45 1.48
C MET A 42 -1.23 -2.57 1.89
N VAL A 43 -0.44 -3.04 0.93
CA VAL A 43 0.45 -4.18 1.14
C VAL A 43 1.86 -3.81 0.68
N GLY A 44 2.85 -4.04 1.53
CA GLY A 44 4.24 -4.07 1.11
C GLY A 44 4.69 -5.51 0.86
N LEU A 45 5.42 -5.74 -0.23
CA LEU A 45 5.97 -7.05 -0.58
C LEU A 45 7.47 -6.97 -0.77
N ASP A 46 8.20 -7.93 -0.21
CA ASP A 46 9.59 -8.18 -0.59
C ASP A 46 9.64 -9.26 -1.68
N LEU A 47 10.00 -8.86 -2.90
CA LEU A 47 10.15 -9.76 -4.05
C LEU A 47 11.57 -10.36 -4.13
N GLY A 48 12.46 -10.02 -3.21
CA GLY A 48 13.85 -10.48 -3.08
C GLY A 48 14.84 -9.63 -3.87
N LYS A 49 14.45 -9.17 -5.06
CA LYS A 49 15.26 -8.25 -5.89
C LYS A 49 14.80 -6.80 -5.79
N GLU A 50 13.58 -6.59 -5.30
CA GLU A 50 12.93 -5.30 -5.17
C GLU A 50 11.85 -5.40 -4.09
N LEU A 51 11.45 -4.26 -3.54
CA LEU A 51 10.22 -4.14 -2.76
C LEU A 51 9.10 -3.65 -3.69
N GLU A 52 7.86 -4.03 -3.45
CA GLU A 52 6.70 -3.53 -4.19
C GLU A 52 5.63 -3.08 -3.18
N MET A 53 5.19 -1.82 -3.29
CA MET A 53 4.02 -1.33 -2.58
C MET A 53 2.79 -1.55 -3.45
N MET A 54 1.72 -2.04 -2.84
CA MET A 54 0.43 -2.27 -3.49
C MET A 54 -0.66 -1.50 -2.74
N TYR A 55 -1.49 -0.77 -3.48
CA TYR A 55 -2.64 -0.04 -2.95
C TYR A 55 -3.89 -0.56 -3.63
N TYR A 56 -4.78 -1.17 -2.85
CA TYR A 56 -6.05 -1.68 -3.32
C TYR A 56 -7.10 -0.61 -3.11
N LEU A 57 -7.59 -0.05 -4.22
CA LEU A 57 -8.64 0.94 -4.23
C LEU A 57 -9.92 0.34 -4.77
N CYS A 58 -11.04 0.85 -4.27
CA CYS A 58 -12.36 0.53 -4.79
C CYS A 58 -13.11 1.82 -5.10
N ALA A 59 -13.72 1.86 -6.27
CA ALA A 59 -14.80 2.77 -6.54
C ALA A 59 -16.09 2.18 -5.96
N SER A 60 -16.78 2.94 -5.11
CA SER A 60 -18.06 2.48 -4.54
C SER A 60 -19.18 2.46 -5.58
N GLU A 61 -19.09 3.24 -6.65
CA GLU A 61 -20.08 3.31 -7.73
C GLU A 61 -19.46 3.66 -9.10
N PRO A 62 -19.45 2.73 -10.08
CA PRO A 62 -19.75 1.31 -9.93
C PRO A 62 -18.69 0.60 -9.06
N TRP A 63 -19.05 -0.55 -8.48
CA TRP A 63 -18.12 -1.39 -7.74
C TRP A 63 -16.99 -1.86 -8.66
N GLN A 64 -15.82 -1.23 -8.55
CA GLN A 64 -14.66 -1.54 -9.39
C GLN A 64 -13.40 -1.47 -8.54
N ILE A 65 -12.61 -2.55 -8.58
CA ILE A 65 -11.33 -2.63 -7.90
C ILE A 65 -10.20 -2.22 -8.85
N LEU A 66 -9.27 -1.42 -8.33
CA LEU A 66 -8.05 -0.99 -8.98
C LEU A 66 -6.88 -1.22 -8.04
N VAL A 67 -5.79 -1.78 -8.56
CA VAL A 67 -4.57 -2.04 -7.81
C VAL A 67 -3.45 -1.16 -8.35
N ILE A 68 -2.92 -0.28 -7.52
CA ILE A 68 -1.73 0.50 -7.84
C ILE A 68 -0.50 -0.23 -7.33
N LYS A 69 0.48 -0.46 -8.20
CA LYS A 69 1.77 -1.05 -7.87
C LYS A 69 2.89 -0.03 -7.99
N VAL A 70 3.69 0.10 -6.94
CA VAL A 70 4.82 1.03 -6.87
C VAL A 70 6.08 0.24 -6.55
N PRO A 71 6.94 -0.04 -7.55
CA PRO A 71 8.21 -0.71 -7.32
C PRO A 71 9.19 0.19 -6.55
N LEU A 72 10.01 -0.42 -5.71
CA LEU A 72 10.99 0.22 -4.86
C LEU A 72 12.30 -0.60 -4.83
N PRO A 73 13.46 0.03 -4.59
CA PRO A 73 14.71 -0.68 -4.39
C PRO A 73 14.62 -1.69 -3.23
N ALA A 74 15.38 -2.79 -3.32
CA ALA A 74 15.37 -3.87 -2.32
C ALA A 74 15.85 -3.42 -0.94
N GLU A 75 16.79 -2.47 -0.90
CA GLU A 75 17.31 -1.89 0.33
C GLU A 75 16.25 -1.08 1.10
N GLY A 76 15.18 -0.67 0.43
CA GLY A 76 14.14 0.20 0.97
C GLY A 76 13.89 1.41 0.08
N GLY A 77 13.05 2.31 0.56
CA GLY A 77 12.76 3.55 -0.13
C GLY A 77 11.77 4.41 0.63
N THR A 78 11.57 5.61 0.11
CA THR A 78 10.56 6.54 0.59
C THR A 78 9.45 6.67 -0.44
N VAL A 79 8.20 6.56 -0.02
CA VAL A 79 6.99 6.87 -0.80
C VAL A 79 6.24 8.02 -0.12
N PRO A 80 5.41 8.80 -0.83
CA PRO A 80 4.55 9.77 -0.17
C PRO A 80 3.51 9.09 0.71
N SER A 81 3.25 9.64 1.90
CA SER A 81 2.08 9.26 2.69
C SER A 81 0.81 9.68 1.97
N ILE A 82 -0.22 8.83 2.07
CA ILE A 82 -1.54 9.05 1.48
C ILE A 82 -2.61 9.25 2.57
N ALA A 83 -2.20 9.34 3.84
CA ALA A 83 -3.11 9.50 4.98
C ALA A 83 -3.97 10.78 4.91
N SER A 84 -3.52 11.81 4.18
CA SER A 84 -4.32 13.01 3.88
C SER A 84 -5.48 12.73 2.92
N LEU A 85 -5.34 11.77 2.00
CA LEU A 85 -6.37 11.35 1.05
C LEU A 85 -7.26 10.25 1.65
N PHE A 86 -6.65 9.30 2.36
CA PHE A 86 -7.32 8.14 2.94
C PHE A 86 -6.91 7.98 4.40
N LYS A 87 -7.74 8.44 5.34
CA LYS A 87 -7.44 8.41 6.78
C LYS A 87 -7.05 7.02 7.31
N GLY A 88 -7.59 5.95 6.71
CA GLY A 88 -7.27 4.57 7.06
C GLY A 88 -5.82 4.16 6.76
N ALA A 89 -5.14 4.86 5.83
CA ALA A 89 -3.75 4.59 5.48
C ALA A 89 -2.78 4.74 6.65
N ASP A 90 -3.16 5.51 7.69
CA ASP A 90 -2.32 5.75 8.86
C ASP A 90 -1.78 4.44 9.47
N TRP A 91 -2.66 3.45 9.63
CA TRP A 91 -2.35 2.13 10.20
C TRP A 91 -1.46 1.31 9.28
N TYR A 92 -1.80 1.23 8.00
CA TYR A 92 -1.04 0.45 7.03
C TYR A 92 0.38 0.97 6.82
N GLU A 93 0.54 2.29 6.72
CA GLU A 93 1.85 2.90 6.58
C GLU A 93 2.73 2.62 7.81
N ARG A 94 2.14 2.57 9.01
CA ARG A 94 2.87 2.18 10.24
C ARG A 94 3.29 0.71 10.20
N GLU A 95 2.37 -0.18 9.84
CA GLU A 95 2.65 -1.61 9.69
C GLU A 95 3.78 -1.84 8.69
N ILE A 96 3.67 -1.26 7.49
CA ILE A 96 4.63 -1.45 6.41
C ILE A 96 5.99 -0.85 6.77
N HIS A 97 6.01 0.32 7.41
CA HIS A 97 7.25 0.92 7.90
C HIS A 97 7.94 0.01 8.92
N GLU A 98 7.19 -0.54 9.86
CA GLU A 98 7.72 -1.41 10.91
C GLU A 98 8.15 -2.79 10.39
N MET A 99 7.38 -3.36 9.47
CA MET A 99 7.58 -4.71 8.97
C MET A 99 8.60 -4.81 7.84
N LEU A 100 8.73 -3.76 7.02
CA LEU A 100 9.53 -3.74 5.79
C LEU A 100 10.52 -2.57 5.71
N GLY A 101 10.46 -1.61 6.62
CA GLY A 101 11.39 -0.47 6.64
C GLY A 101 11.16 0.56 5.53
N ILE A 102 9.99 0.54 4.89
CA ILE A 102 9.62 1.52 3.87
C ILE A 102 9.19 2.82 4.57
N GLN A 103 9.76 3.95 4.15
CA GLN A 103 9.50 5.25 4.74
C GLN A 103 8.36 5.97 4.03
N PHE A 104 7.59 6.77 4.78
CA PHE A 104 6.51 7.60 4.23
C PHE A 104 6.81 9.08 4.44
N SER A 105 6.98 9.83 3.36
CA SER A 105 7.19 11.28 3.44
C SER A 105 5.89 12.02 3.79
N GLY A 106 6.02 13.17 4.45
CA GLY A 106 4.85 13.94 4.92
C GLY A 106 4.34 13.54 6.31
N ARG A 107 4.92 12.52 6.95
CA ARG A 107 4.61 12.13 8.34
C ARG A 107 5.73 12.52 9.29
N LYS A 108 5.35 13.10 10.44
CA LYS A 108 6.25 13.21 11.59
C LYS A 108 6.23 11.87 12.30
N GLU A 109 7.42 11.29 12.50
CA GLU A 109 7.74 10.05 13.23
C GLU A 109 6.63 8.98 13.29
N ILE A 110 6.89 7.85 12.61
CA ILE A 110 5.95 6.73 12.55
C ILE A 110 6.19 5.81 13.77
N GLU A 111 5.24 5.79 14.69
CA GLU A 111 5.26 4.91 15.86
C GLU A 111 5.04 3.44 15.46
N ARG A 112 5.80 2.54 16.10
CA ARG A 112 5.65 1.08 16.01
C ARG A 112 4.24 0.63 16.44
N LEU A 113 3.75 -0.46 15.83
CA LEU A 113 2.46 -1.08 16.11
C LEU A 113 2.58 -2.47 16.74
N PHE A 114 3.51 -3.30 16.27
CA PHE A 114 3.51 -4.74 16.54
C PHE A 114 4.76 -5.25 17.27
N THR A 115 5.91 -4.68 16.97
CA THR A 115 7.23 -5.17 17.38
C THR A 115 7.64 -4.51 18.68
N SER A 116 8.41 -5.26 19.49
CA SER A 116 9.00 -4.68 20.69
C SER A 116 10.07 -3.65 20.31
N GLU A 117 10.34 -2.69 21.20
CA GLU A 117 11.39 -1.68 20.99
C GLU A 117 12.79 -2.28 20.78
N GLN A 118 13.01 -3.48 21.33
CA GLN A 118 14.28 -4.21 21.28
C GLN A 118 14.48 -4.96 19.96
N GLN A 119 13.42 -5.13 19.16
CA GLN A 119 13.55 -5.81 17.89
C GLN A 119 14.33 -4.94 16.89
N GLU A 120 15.40 -5.53 16.36
CA GLU A 120 16.19 -4.99 15.27
C GLU A 120 15.74 -5.63 13.95
N GLY A 121 15.81 -4.87 12.85
CA GLY A 121 15.45 -5.35 11.51
C GLY A 121 13.95 -5.31 11.20
N PHE A 122 13.61 -5.90 10.05
CA PHE A 122 12.29 -5.81 9.41
C PHE A 122 11.73 -7.22 9.16
N PRO A 123 10.80 -7.72 9.99
CA PRO A 123 10.38 -9.13 10.01
C PRO A 123 9.85 -9.69 8.69
N LEU A 124 9.24 -8.86 7.84
CA LEU A 124 8.67 -9.31 6.57
C LEU A 124 9.66 -9.22 5.41
N ARG A 125 10.91 -8.78 5.65
CA ARG A 125 11.97 -8.89 4.64
C ARG A 125 12.49 -10.32 4.55
N LYS A 126 12.79 -10.77 3.34
CA LYS A 126 13.24 -12.14 3.05
C LYS A 126 14.64 -12.44 3.57
N ASP A 127 15.46 -11.41 3.78
CA ASP A 127 16.80 -11.53 4.35
C ASP A 127 16.81 -11.50 5.88
N PHE A 128 15.65 -11.27 6.52
CA PHE A 128 15.52 -11.24 7.96
C PHE A 128 15.82 -12.61 8.58
N ARG A 129 16.75 -12.61 9.55
CA ARG A 129 17.11 -13.78 10.36
C ARG A 129 16.89 -13.39 11.82
N GLY A 130 15.66 -13.58 12.29
CA GLY A 130 15.27 -13.36 13.69
C GLY A 130 15.91 -14.34 14.66
#